data_AF-A0A915E912-F1
#
_entry.id   AF-A0A915E912-F1
#
_cell.length_a   1.000
_cell.length_b   1.000
_cell.length_c   1.000
_cell.angle_alpha   90.00
_cell.angle_beta   90.00
_cell.angle_gamma   90.00
#
_symmetry.space_group_name_H-M   'P 1'
#
loop_
_entity.id
_entity.type
_entity.pdbx_description
1 polymer ?
#
loop_
_entity_poly.entity_id
_entity_poly.type
_entity_poly.pdbx_seq_one_letter_code
_entity_poly.pdbx_strand_id
1 'polypeptide(L)'
;MHYVSKFVILLICSTLCLFILSNLYTNNRQLNSSLNIAIVIVIEQPDRLLDYDLAVKTMKCYAKMQNYTLVYLNTNESEELAAKCPQQDFMFQRHCFIRYFMETNPQFDWILFLDGDIGVINPNHRMEEYIDETADLIFYNRMYNWEVTAGAYLARNTAFSRDFLQYWADYYFHLPANSFHGTDNGALHEVFMHKFATSQQVARCDKLYFSSRSYEDLFRYEACVRSTLGGLQRQLFIDPDGLVVKIMGKGQAWCRDGGELITPLWSSKDFMLHGWKNNKMNVLGQGRDSWIFPFKNTDFDENICDLPIKQVIARNWDYKQELHITDKERDTIPFVYTEIKEEMRKFVFFTLIFTALSVFNFITVSSAGIECSEDQHKQTEQDKQKRLSDLLRLMQSVQKSLQIQGFFEIPHVDFEKIDSNVLKNCYETYMENGKDKYGAQIKDEMRQKNLIKL
;
A
#
# COMPACT_ATOMS: atom_id res chain seq x y z
N MET A 1 -21.75 -63.31 -0.96
CA MET A 1 -22.46 -62.45 0.02
C MET A 1 -21.57 -61.95 1.17
N HIS A 2 -20.62 -62.72 1.70
CA HIS A 2 -19.78 -62.25 2.83
C HIS A 2 -18.82 -61.08 2.55
N TYR A 3 -18.32 -60.91 1.32
CA TYR A 3 -17.41 -59.81 0.98
C TYR A 3 -18.10 -58.46 0.81
N VAL A 4 -19.34 -58.46 0.33
CA VAL A 4 -20.14 -57.23 0.14
C VAL A 4 -20.48 -56.60 1.50
N SER A 5 -20.75 -57.42 2.52
CA SER A 5 -21.03 -56.96 3.88
C SER A 5 -19.82 -56.26 4.52
N LYS A 6 -18.60 -56.78 4.34
CA LYS A 6 -17.38 -56.14 4.89
C LYS A 6 -17.07 -54.79 4.21
N PHE A 7 -17.30 -54.70 2.90
CA PHE A 7 -17.05 -53.47 2.14
C PHE A 7 -18.05 -52.36 2.52
N VAL A 8 -19.32 -52.71 2.71
CA VAL A 8 -20.36 -51.77 3.18
C VAL A 8 -20.07 -51.28 4.60
N ILE A 9 -19.63 -52.16 5.51
CA ILE A 9 -19.24 -51.76 6.87
C ILE A 9 -18.05 -50.79 6.84
N LEU A 10 -17.03 -51.06 6.01
CA LEU A 10 -15.87 -50.16 5.85
C LEU A 10 -16.25 -48.78 5.31
N LEU A 11 -17.17 -48.70 4.34
CA LEU A 11 -17.68 -47.45 3.79
C LEU A 11 -18.52 -46.66 4.80
N ILE A 12 -19.33 -47.35 5.61
CA ILE A 12 -20.09 -46.71 6.69
C ILE A 12 -19.12 -46.18 7.76
N CYS A 13 -18.12 -46.97 8.16
CA CYS A 13 -17.11 -46.53 9.12
C CYS A 13 -16.28 -45.35 8.60
N SER A 14 -15.89 -45.33 7.32
CA SER A 14 -15.12 -44.20 6.75
C SER A 14 -15.95 -42.92 6.66
N THR A 15 -17.23 -43.03 6.29
CA THR A 15 -18.13 -41.87 6.22
C THR A 15 -18.48 -41.35 7.61
N LEU A 16 -18.70 -42.24 8.60
CA LEU A 16 -18.87 -41.84 10.01
C LEU A 16 -17.61 -41.16 10.55
N CYS A 17 -16.42 -41.69 10.24
CA CYS A 17 -15.16 -41.12 10.67
C CYS A 17 -14.93 -39.74 10.05
N LEU A 18 -15.21 -39.55 8.76
CA LEU A 18 -15.16 -38.25 8.10
C LEU A 18 -16.19 -37.27 8.69
N PHE A 19 -17.39 -37.74 9.03
CA PHE A 19 -18.42 -36.91 9.65
C PHE A 19 -18.06 -36.52 11.08
N ILE A 20 -17.46 -37.42 11.86
CA ILE A 20 -16.96 -37.13 13.21
C ILE A 20 -15.76 -36.20 13.15
N LEU A 21 -14.80 -36.42 12.24
CA LEU A 21 -13.66 -35.52 12.04
C LEU A 21 -14.10 -34.14 11.56
N SER A 22 -15.08 -34.06 10.65
CA SER A 22 -15.67 -32.79 10.23
C SER A 22 -16.38 -32.08 11.38
N ASN A 23 -17.12 -32.81 12.23
CA ASN A 23 -17.80 -32.23 13.38
C ASN A 23 -16.84 -31.83 14.50
N LEU A 24 -15.76 -32.58 14.72
CA LEU A 24 -14.69 -32.20 15.65
C LEU A 24 -13.92 -30.99 15.12
N TYR A 25 -13.71 -30.89 13.81
CA TYR A 25 -13.11 -29.72 13.15
C TYR A 25 -14.00 -28.48 13.24
N THR A 26 -15.32 -28.60 13.02
CA THR A 26 -16.26 -27.48 13.19
C THR A 26 -16.49 -27.11 14.66
N ASN A 27 -16.55 -28.08 15.58
CA ASN A 27 -16.68 -27.82 17.01
C ASN A 27 -15.40 -27.22 17.62
N ASN A 28 -14.20 -27.60 17.15
CA ASN A 28 -12.97 -26.91 17.54
C ASN A 28 -12.91 -25.47 16.99
N ARG A 29 -13.51 -25.20 15.83
CA ARG A 29 -13.70 -23.82 15.34
C ARG A 29 -14.65 -23.00 16.23
N GLN A 30 -15.57 -23.66 16.93
CA GLN A 30 -16.53 -23.03 17.85
C GLN A 30 -16.00 -22.91 19.29
N LEU A 31 -14.83 -23.48 19.58
CA LEU A 31 -14.15 -23.47 20.89
C LEU A 31 -12.91 -22.56 20.93
N ASN A 32 -12.69 -21.73 19.90
CA ASN A 32 -11.89 -20.54 20.07
C ASN A 32 -12.73 -19.53 20.86
N SER A 33 -12.28 -19.13 22.05
CA SER A 33 -12.79 -17.92 22.70
C SER A 33 -12.85 -16.82 21.65
N SER A 34 -14.01 -16.19 21.45
CA SER A 34 -14.13 -15.08 20.51
C SER A 34 -13.09 -14.03 20.90
N LEU A 35 -12.11 -13.77 20.02
CA LEU A 35 -11.09 -12.77 20.28
C LEU A 35 -11.77 -11.42 20.50
N ASN A 36 -11.42 -10.74 21.59
CA ASN A 36 -11.89 -9.38 21.84
C ASN A 36 -11.00 -8.40 21.06
N ILE A 37 -11.53 -7.91 19.93
CA ILE A 37 -10.82 -7.01 19.03
C ILE A 37 -11.38 -5.60 19.15
N ALA A 38 -10.51 -4.61 19.35
CA ALA A 38 -10.85 -3.20 19.23
C ALA A 38 -10.28 -2.61 17.94
N ILE A 39 -11.11 -1.87 17.21
CA ILE A 39 -10.69 -0.97 16.14
C ILE A 39 -10.33 0.36 16.78
N VAL A 40 -9.14 0.86 16.54
CA VAL A 40 -8.67 2.11 17.15
C VAL A 40 -8.18 3.06 16.07
N ILE A 41 -8.78 4.24 16.04
CA ILE A 41 -8.38 5.36 15.17
C ILE A 41 -7.90 6.48 16.09
N VAL A 42 -6.65 6.92 15.92
CA VAL A 42 -6.11 8.04 16.69
C VAL A 42 -6.34 9.33 15.91
N ILE A 43 -6.80 10.38 16.59
CA ILE A 43 -7.09 11.69 15.99
C ILE A 43 -6.52 12.81 16.84
N GLU A 44 -6.14 13.92 16.21
CA GLU A 44 -5.79 15.14 16.95
C GLU A 44 -7.02 15.86 17.49
N GLN A 45 -8.09 15.94 16.68
CA GLN A 45 -9.32 16.66 17.02
C GLN A 45 -10.51 16.02 16.31
N PRO A 46 -11.74 16.09 16.87
CA PRO A 46 -12.92 15.47 16.27
C PRO A 46 -13.22 15.99 14.85
N ASP A 47 -13.00 17.27 14.60
CA ASP A 47 -13.29 17.90 13.30
C ASP A 47 -12.45 17.33 12.15
N ARG A 48 -11.29 16.72 12.45
CA ARG A 48 -10.47 16.02 11.46
C ARG A 48 -11.19 14.82 10.82
N LEU A 49 -12.16 14.23 11.52
CA LEU A 49 -12.96 13.14 10.96
C LEU A 49 -13.84 13.60 9.79
N LEU A 50 -14.15 14.90 9.70
CA LEU A 50 -14.91 15.47 8.58
C LEU A 50 -14.12 15.47 7.27
N ASP A 51 -12.79 15.38 7.33
CA ASP A 51 -11.94 15.22 6.13
C ASP A 51 -12.06 13.80 5.53
N TYR A 52 -12.62 12.85 6.28
CA TYR A 52 -12.70 11.42 5.95
C TYR A 52 -14.11 10.84 6.16
N ASP A 53 -15.14 11.67 6.00
CA ASP A 53 -16.54 11.35 6.36
C ASP A 53 -17.00 9.97 5.88
N LEU A 54 -16.81 9.63 4.59
CA LEU A 54 -17.23 8.32 4.09
C LEU A 54 -16.46 7.17 4.75
N ALA A 55 -15.14 7.29 4.87
CA ALA A 55 -14.30 6.25 5.49
C ALA A 55 -14.77 5.98 6.93
N VAL A 56 -14.96 7.05 7.70
CA VAL A 56 -15.46 7.04 9.07
C VAL A 56 -16.85 6.40 9.16
N LYS A 57 -17.79 6.80 8.30
CA LYS A 57 -19.15 6.24 8.26
C LYS A 57 -19.18 4.75 7.98
N THR A 58 -18.42 4.31 6.97
CA THR A 58 -18.33 2.88 6.63
C THR A 58 -17.74 2.07 7.78
N MET A 59 -16.70 2.58 8.46
CA MET A 59 -16.08 1.92 9.59
C MET A 59 -17.01 1.82 10.81
N LYS A 60 -17.69 2.92 11.18
CA LYS A 60 -18.68 2.94 12.27
C LYS A 60 -19.80 1.93 12.03
N CYS A 61 -20.34 1.91 10.82
CA CYS A 61 -21.42 0.99 10.47
C CYS A 61 -20.95 -0.46 10.51
N TYR A 62 -19.78 -0.75 9.94
CA TYR A 62 -19.18 -2.08 9.98
C TYR A 62 -18.92 -2.57 11.40
N ALA A 63 -18.32 -1.73 12.24
CA ALA A 63 -18.02 -2.05 13.64
C ALA A 63 -19.31 -2.41 14.40
N LYS A 64 -20.36 -1.60 14.23
CA LYS A 64 -21.67 -1.83 14.85
C LYS A 64 -22.31 -3.15 14.38
N MET A 65 -22.36 -3.36 13.06
CA MET A 65 -22.96 -4.55 12.45
C MET A 65 -22.27 -5.85 12.87
N GLN A 66 -20.95 -5.82 13.01
CA GLN A 66 -20.13 -6.99 13.34
C GLN A 66 -19.85 -7.11 14.85
N ASN A 67 -20.37 -6.18 15.65
CA ASN A 67 -20.18 -6.12 17.10
C ASN A 67 -18.70 -5.99 17.53
N TYR A 68 -17.92 -5.18 16.81
CA TYR A 68 -16.57 -4.76 17.22
C TYR A 68 -16.63 -3.47 18.03
N THR A 69 -15.70 -3.32 18.98
CA THR A 69 -15.52 -2.03 19.66
C THR A 69 -14.74 -1.09 18.74
N LEU A 70 -15.30 0.08 18.45
CA LEU A 70 -14.61 1.15 17.73
C LEU A 70 -14.29 2.29 18.69
N VAL A 71 -13.00 2.65 18.77
CA VAL A 71 -12.49 3.70 19.66
C VAL A 71 -11.82 4.79 18.84
N TYR A 72 -12.22 6.03 19.09
CA TYR A 72 -11.48 7.21 18.65
C TYR A 72 -10.64 7.72 19.80
N LEU A 73 -9.32 7.68 19.68
CA LEU A 73 -8.41 8.22 20.69
C LEU A 73 -7.99 9.63 20.28
N ASN A 74 -8.48 10.61 21.02
CA ASN A 74 -8.14 12.01 20.81
C ASN A 74 -6.86 12.38 21.58
N THR A 75 -5.80 12.76 20.86
CA THR A 75 -4.51 13.10 21.47
C THR A 75 -4.54 14.40 22.27
N ASN A 76 -5.46 15.31 21.98
CA ASN A 76 -5.59 16.61 22.66
C ASN A 76 -6.48 16.55 23.91
N GLU A 77 -7.18 15.45 24.17
CA GLU A 77 -8.10 15.33 25.32
C GLU A 77 -7.43 14.81 26.60
N SER A 78 -6.25 14.21 26.51
CA SER A 78 -5.56 13.61 27.66
C SER A 78 -4.21 14.26 27.90
N GLU A 79 -4.17 15.20 28.86
CA GLU A 79 -2.91 15.81 29.31
C GLU A 79 -1.92 14.76 29.84
N GLU A 80 -2.41 13.71 30.51
CA GLU A 80 -1.58 12.63 31.03
C GLU A 80 -0.91 11.82 29.92
N LEU A 81 -1.68 11.42 28.89
CA LEU A 81 -1.12 10.68 27.76
C LEU A 81 -0.22 11.56 26.90
N ALA A 82 -0.57 12.83 26.71
CA ALA A 82 0.29 13.79 26.02
C ALA A 82 1.65 13.97 26.74
N ALA A 83 1.66 13.99 28.07
CA ALA A 83 2.90 14.03 28.85
C ALA A 83 3.74 12.74 28.70
N LYS A 84 3.08 11.58 28.54
CA LYS A 84 3.72 10.28 28.32
C LYS A 84 4.16 10.05 26.87
N CYS A 85 3.57 10.76 25.91
CA CYS A 85 3.83 10.67 24.48
C CYS A 85 4.33 12.03 23.93
N PRO A 86 5.59 12.41 24.22
CA PRO A 86 6.14 13.73 23.92
C PRO A 86 6.53 13.94 22.45
N GLN A 87 6.26 12.98 21.57
CA GLN A 87 6.56 13.10 20.15
C GLN A 87 5.72 14.24 19.55
N GLN A 88 6.37 15.22 18.91
CA GLN A 88 5.66 16.37 18.33
C GLN A 88 5.04 16.06 16.97
N ASP A 89 5.62 15.08 16.26
CA ASP A 89 5.02 14.56 15.04
C ASP A 89 3.90 13.60 15.40
N PHE A 90 2.67 13.99 15.06
CA PHE A 90 1.45 13.20 15.28
C PHE A 90 1.57 11.77 14.73
N MET A 91 2.29 11.60 13.61
CA MET A 91 2.49 10.30 12.98
C MET A 91 3.26 9.33 13.87
N PHE A 92 4.15 9.83 14.74
CA PHE A 92 4.81 9.01 15.76
C PHE A 92 4.00 8.92 17.05
N GLN A 93 3.41 10.04 17.47
CA GLN A 93 2.66 10.14 18.72
C GLN A 93 1.53 9.11 18.80
N ARG A 94 0.83 8.86 17.68
CA ARG A 94 -0.26 7.87 17.61
C ARG A 94 0.17 6.46 18.04
N HIS A 95 1.38 6.02 17.72
CA HIS A 95 1.86 4.69 18.11
C HIS A 95 2.09 4.60 19.63
N CYS A 96 2.56 5.68 20.24
CA CYS A 96 2.66 5.79 21.70
C CYS A 96 1.27 5.76 22.37
N PHE A 97 0.28 6.47 21.81
CA PHE A 97 -1.10 6.43 22.31
C PHE A 97 -1.70 5.01 22.23
N ILE A 98 -1.50 4.30 21.12
CA ILE A 98 -1.93 2.90 20.99
C ILE A 98 -1.26 2.01 22.04
N ARG A 99 0.04 2.18 22.29
CA ARG A 99 0.77 1.46 23.34
C ARG A 99 0.12 1.63 24.72
N TYR A 100 -0.24 2.86 25.10
CA TYR A 100 -0.89 3.11 26.41
C TYR A 100 -2.36 2.69 26.44
N PHE A 101 -3.08 2.80 25.31
CA PHE A 101 -4.42 2.24 25.19
C PHE A 101 -4.41 0.73 25.44
N MET A 102 -3.48 0.01 24.83
CA MET A 102 -3.30 -1.44 25.04
C MET A 102 -3.02 -1.77 26.51
N GLU A 103 -2.14 -1.03 27.17
CA GLU A 103 -1.81 -1.23 28.59
C GLU A 103 -3.02 -1.01 29.52
N THR A 104 -3.83 0.00 29.23
CA THR A 104 -4.99 0.38 30.07
C THR A 104 -6.26 -0.39 29.72
N ASN A 105 -6.27 -1.14 28.61
CA ASN A 105 -7.40 -1.94 28.15
C ASN A 105 -7.03 -3.43 27.97
N PRO A 106 -6.68 -4.14 29.06
CA PRO A 106 -6.26 -5.54 29.00
C PRO A 106 -7.37 -6.51 28.56
N GLN A 107 -8.62 -6.06 28.48
CA GLN A 107 -9.75 -6.86 28.00
C GLN A 107 -9.71 -7.14 26.49
N PHE A 108 -8.95 -6.35 25.72
CA PHE A 108 -8.77 -6.58 24.28
C PHE A 108 -7.56 -7.46 24.03
N ASP A 109 -7.77 -8.57 23.34
CA ASP A 109 -6.72 -9.49 22.91
C ASP A 109 -5.91 -8.89 21.76
N TRP A 110 -6.58 -8.15 20.88
CA TRP A 110 -6.02 -7.55 19.68
C TRP A 110 -6.54 -6.14 19.44
N ILE A 111 -5.65 -5.29 18.94
CA ILE A 111 -5.97 -3.95 18.45
C ILE A 111 -5.76 -3.92 16.95
N LEU A 112 -6.78 -3.51 16.20
CA LEU A 112 -6.64 -3.08 14.82
C LEU A 112 -6.48 -1.55 14.80
N PHE A 113 -5.25 -1.07 14.65
CA PHE A 113 -5.00 0.35 14.41
C PHE A 113 -5.29 0.69 12.94
N LEU A 114 -5.97 1.81 12.69
CA LEU A 114 -6.26 2.32 11.35
C LEU A 114 -6.12 3.85 11.29
N ASP A 115 -5.61 4.34 10.16
CA ASP A 115 -5.72 5.75 9.76
C ASP A 115 -7.17 6.12 9.46
N GLY A 116 -7.50 7.41 9.68
CA GLY A 116 -8.87 7.91 9.53
C GLY A 116 -9.42 7.86 8.10
N ASP A 117 -8.55 7.74 7.09
CA ASP A 117 -8.89 7.67 5.68
C ASP A 117 -9.01 6.22 5.13
N ILE A 118 -9.05 5.22 6.01
CA ILE A 118 -9.29 3.82 5.64
C ILE A 118 -10.79 3.52 5.72
N GLY A 119 -11.41 3.24 4.58
CA GLY A 119 -12.82 2.89 4.46
C GLY A 119 -13.08 1.40 4.24
N VAL A 120 -14.23 0.91 4.69
CA VAL A 120 -14.67 -0.48 4.47
C VAL A 120 -15.37 -0.57 3.11
N ILE A 121 -14.73 -1.26 2.14
CA ILE A 121 -15.32 -1.49 0.83
C ILE A 121 -16.17 -2.76 0.79
N ASN A 122 -15.79 -3.82 1.51
CA ASN A 122 -16.54 -5.08 1.55
C ASN A 122 -16.78 -5.54 3.01
N PRO A 123 -17.98 -5.33 3.56
CA PRO A 123 -18.29 -5.62 4.95
C PRO A 123 -18.50 -7.12 5.23
N ASN A 124 -18.37 -7.98 4.21
CA ASN A 124 -18.50 -9.44 4.37
C ASN A 124 -17.24 -10.07 4.98
N HIS A 125 -16.10 -9.36 4.98
CA HIS A 125 -14.89 -9.81 5.64
C HIS A 125 -14.93 -9.55 7.15
N ARG A 126 -14.20 -10.38 7.87
CA ARG A 126 -14.01 -10.36 9.31
C ARG A 126 -12.53 -10.13 9.66
N MET A 127 -12.25 -9.42 10.75
CA MET A 127 -10.87 -9.14 11.16
C MET A 127 -10.11 -10.41 11.54
N GLU A 128 -10.81 -11.40 12.08
CA GLU A 128 -10.23 -12.69 12.47
C GLU A 128 -9.64 -13.45 11.27
N GLU A 129 -10.03 -13.14 10.03
CA GLU A 129 -9.44 -13.72 8.81
C GLU A 129 -7.94 -13.36 8.65
N TYR A 130 -7.51 -12.26 9.27
CA TYR A 130 -6.16 -11.71 9.11
C TYR A 130 -5.30 -11.87 10.36
N ILE A 131 -5.86 -12.41 11.45
CA ILE A 131 -5.14 -12.65 12.69
C ILE A 131 -4.34 -13.95 12.57
N ASP A 132 -3.06 -13.84 12.93
CA ASP A 132 -2.17 -14.96 13.15
C ASP A 132 -1.76 -14.94 14.62
N GLU A 133 -2.34 -15.83 15.43
CA GLU A 133 -2.10 -15.88 16.87
C GLU A 133 -0.65 -16.23 17.25
N THR A 134 0.17 -16.65 16.28
CA THR A 134 1.61 -16.87 16.48
C THR A 134 2.42 -15.58 16.43
N ALA A 135 1.84 -14.49 15.92
CA ALA A 135 2.47 -13.17 15.84
C ALA A 135 2.03 -12.25 16.99
N ASP A 136 2.93 -11.36 17.40
CA ASP A 136 2.63 -10.22 18.26
C ASP A 136 2.09 -9.05 17.44
N LEU A 137 2.71 -8.79 16.28
CA LEU A 137 2.35 -7.69 15.38
C LEU A 137 2.19 -8.20 13.95
N ILE A 138 1.19 -7.68 13.24
CA ILE A 138 0.94 -7.98 11.83
C ILE A 138 0.84 -6.66 11.08
N PHE A 139 1.73 -6.48 10.12
CA PHE A 139 1.76 -5.38 9.16
C PHE A 139 1.50 -5.92 7.75
N TYR A 140 1.50 -5.04 6.75
CA TYR A 140 1.45 -5.44 5.35
C TYR A 140 2.24 -4.51 4.44
N ASN A 141 2.65 -5.04 3.29
CA ASN A 141 3.35 -4.27 2.27
C ASN A 141 2.35 -3.38 1.50
N ARG A 142 2.69 -2.11 1.28
CA ARG A 142 2.00 -1.24 0.33
C ARG A 142 2.03 -1.86 -1.07
N MET A 143 1.05 -1.55 -1.91
CA MET A 143 0.89 -2.12 -3.25
C MET A 143 1.96 -1.61 -4.22
N TYR A 144 2.41 -0.37 -4.06
CA TYR A 144 3.10 0.37 -5.13
C TYR A 144 4.60 0.63 -4.92
N ASN A 145 5.13 0.38 -3.73
CA ASN A 145 6.55 0.55 -3.38
C ASN A 145 7.05 -0.61 -2.49
N TRP A 146 8.17 -0.44 -1.80
CA TRP A 146 8.74 -1.44 -0.90
C TRP A 146 8.40 -1.16 0.57
N GLU A 147 7.54 -0.19 0.81
CA GLU A 147 7.15 0.25 2.14
C GLU A 147 6.25 -0.80 2.82
N VAL A 148 6.53 -1.06 4.09
CA VAL A 148 5.58 -1.61 5.05
C VAL A 148 4.74 -0.46 5.59
N THR A 149 3.42 -0.53 5.45
CA THR A 149 2.53 0.57 5.86
C THR A 149 2.62 0.86 7.35
N ALA A 150 2.58 2.15 7.72
CA ALA A 150 2.41 2.57 9.11
C ALA A 150 0.97 2.87 9.48
N GLY A 151 0.11 3.13 8.48
CA GLY A 151 -1.27 3.59 8.68
C GLY A 151 -2.26 2.50 9.10
N ALA A 152 -1.81 1.25 9.20
CA ALA A 152 -2.62 0.17 9.75
C ALA A 152 -1.79 -1.04 10.17
N TYR A 153 -2.11 -1.62 11.33
CA TYR A 153 -1.53 -2.88 11.81
C TYR A 153 -2.46 -3.56 12.81
N LEU A 154 -2.33 -4.87 12.93
CA LEU A 154 -2.89 -5.65 14.03
C LEU A 154 -1.82 -5.83 15.10
N ALA A 155 -2.12 -5.47 16.33
CA ALA A 155 -1.25 -5.66 17.48
C ALA A 155 -1.93 -6.53 18.53
N ARG A 156 -1.36 -7.69 18.82
CA ARG A 156 -1.75 -8.51 19.97
C ARG A 156 -1.39 -7.75 21.24
N ASN A 157 -2.24 -7.79 22.25
CA ASN A 157 -2.01 -7.08 23.51
C ASN A 157 -0.98 -7.77 24.41
N THR A 158 0.28 -7.81 23.96
CA THR A 158 1.42 -8.38 24.68
C THR A 158 2.40 -7.28 25.06
N ALA A 159 3.31 -7.58 26.00
CA ALA A 159 4.41 -6.67 26.32
C ALA A 159 5.30 -6.44 25.09
N PHE A 160 5.57 -7.47 24.29
CA PHE A 160 6.35 -7.38 23.06
C PHE A 160 5.78 -6.37 22.07
N SER A 161 4.46 -6.41 21.80
CA SER A 161 3.81 -5.43 20.91
C SER A 161 3.90 -4.02 21.48
N ARG A 162 3.62 -3.84 22.77
CA ARG A 162 3.68 -2.52 23.42
C ARG A 162 5.09 -1.93 23.38
N ASP A 163 6.11 -2.74 23.65
CA ASP A 163 7.51 -2.30 23.62
C ASP A 163 7.97 -1.96 22.19
N PHE A 164 7.52 -2.72 21.19
CA PHE A 164 7.77 -2.39 19.79
C PHE A 164 7.13 -1.04 19.40
N LEU A 165 5.86 -0.83 19.75
CA LEU A 165 5.15 0.42 19.44
C LEU A 165 5.77 1.63 20.16
N GLN A 166 6.21 1.45 21.41
CA GLN A 166 6.95 2.48 22.14
C GLN A 166 8.28 2.79 21.45
N TYR A 167 9.07 1.77 21.10
CA TYR A 167 10.35 1.94 20.42
C TYR A 167 10.19 2.66 19.08
N TRP A 168 9.16 2.31 18.32
CA TRP A 168 8.85 2.96 17.05
C TRP A 168 8.42 4.41 17.24
N ALA A 169 7.56 4.71 18.21
CA ALA A 169 7.20 6.09 18.54
C ALA A 169 8.44 6.91 18.94
N ASP A 170 9.32 6.36 19.78
CA ASP A 170 10.54 7.03 20.25
C ASP A 170 11.63 7.16 19.18
N TYR A 171 11.49 6.46 18.05
CA TYR A 171 12.35 6.66 16.89
C TYR A 171 12.25 8.10 16.35
N TYR A 172 11.16 8.81 16.64
CA TYR A 172 11.03 10.25 16.40
C TYR A 172 12.28 11.05 16.83
N PHE A 173 12.86 10.73 17.99
CA PHE A 173 14.03 11.43 18.54
C PHE A 173 15.37 11.05 17.87
N HIS A 174 15.34 10.07 16.97
CA HIS A 174 16.50 9.54 16.27
C HIS A 174 16.44 9.81 14.75
N LEU A 175 15.43 10.56 14.30
CA LEU A 175 15.26 10.89 12.89
C LEU A 175 16.47 11.67 12.33
N PRO A 176 16.85 11.43 11.06
CA PRO A 176 17.93 12.17 10.43
C PRO A 176 17.55 13.64 10.21
N ALA A 177 18.18 14.54 10.96
CA ALA A 177 17.82 15.97 10.99
C ALA A 177 17.83 16.69 9.63
N ASN A 178 18.64 16.23 8.68
CA ASN A 178 18.82 16.88 7.37
C ASN A 178 18.46 15.94 6.20
N SER A 179 17.49 15.04 6.37
CA SER A 179 17.08 14.11 5.33
C SER A 179 15.56 14.02 5.18
N PHE A 180 15.11 13.72 3.97
CA PHE A 180 13.72 13.34 3.70
C PHE A 180 13.48 11.91 4.19
N HIS A 181 12.82 11.77 5.33
CA HIS A 181 12.71 10.50 6.05
C HIS A 181 11.33 9.83 5.98
N GLY A 182 10.31 10.50 5.42
CA GLY A 182 8.96 9.94 5.27
C GLY A 182 8.26 9.57 6.58
N THR A 183 8.47 10.38 7.62
CA THR A 183 7.84 10.25 8.95
C THR A 183 8.02 8.84 9.56
N ASP A 184 6.99 8.38 10.27
CA ASP A 184 6.84 7.06 10.88
C ASP A 184 6.97 5.89 9.89
N ASN A 185 6.52 6.04 8.63
CA ASN A 185 6.59 5.00 7.60
C ASN A 185 8.05 4.66 7.27
N GLY A 186 8.88 5.67 7.03
CA GLY A 186 10.32 5.46 6.83
C GLY A 186 11.02 4.97 8.09
N ALA A 187 10.65 5.50 9.26
CA ALA A 187 11.21 5.07 10.54
C ALA A 187 10.88 3.62 10.90
N LEU A 188 9.71 3.10 10.53
CA LEU A 188 9.33 1.70 10.74
C LEU A 188 10.36 0.73 10.12
N HIS A 189 10.94 1.12 8.99
CA HIS A 189 11.97 0.34 8.34
C HIS A 189 13.29 0.34 9.13
N GLU A 190 13.62 1.44 9.81
CA GLU A 190 14.79 1.48 10.70
C GLU A 190 14.55 0.62 11.94
N VAL A 191 13.34 0.68 12.50
CA VAL A 191 12.94 -0.21 13.62
C VAL A 191 13.09 -1.68 13.23
N PHE A 192 12.65 -2.08 12.03
CA PHE A 192 12.87 -3.44 11.54
C PHE A 192 14.35 -3.79 11.35
N MET A 193 15.16 -2.88 10.84
CA MET A 193 16.60 -3.10 10.71
C MET A 193 17.26 -3.28 12.07
N HIS A 194 16.94 -2.44 13.06
CA HIS A 194 17.46 -2.55 14.43
C HIS A 194 17.05 -3.85 15.13
N LYS A 195 15.83 -4.32 14.88
CA LYS A 195 15.28 -5.55 15.49
C LYS A 195 15.78 -6.84 14.83
N PHE A 196 16.00 -6.83 13.51
CA PHE A 196 16.15 -8.07 12.73
C PHE A 196 17.40 -8.15 11.85
N ALA A 197 18.23 -7.12 11.80
CA ALA A 197 19.45 -7.09 11.01
C ALA A 197 20.71 -6.95 11.87
N THR A 198 21.86 -7.30 11.28
CA THR A 198 23.17 -7.06 11.87
C THR A 198 23.58 -5.59 11.73
N SER A 199 24.48 -5.09 12.57
CA SER A 199 24.96 -3.69 12.49
C SER A 199 25.58 -3.34 11.12
N GLN A 200 26.21 -4.30 10.43
CA GLN A 200 26.75 -4.09 9.08
C GLN A 200 25.63 -3.89 8.05
N GLN A 201 24.54 -4.64 8.19
CA GLN A 201 23.36 -4.53 7.34
C GLN A 201 22.63 -3.21 7.56
N VAL A 202 22.45 -2.80 8.82
CA VAL A 202 21.91 -1.48 9.21
C VAL A 202 22.72 -0.38 8.51
N ALA A 203 24.03 -0.30 8.79
CA ALA A 203 24.91 0.73 8.22
C ALA A 203 24.95 0.80 6.69
N ARG A 204 24.56 -0.27 5.98
CA ARG A 204 24.43 -0.27 4.52
C ARG A 204 23.19 0.52 4.08
N CYS A 205 22.04 0.31 4.72
CA CYS A 205 20.80 0.98 4.34
C CYS A 205 20.70 2.39 4.94
N ASP A 206 21.27 2.64 6.12
CA ASP A 206 21.34 3.98 6.73
C ASP A 206 21.94 5.01 5.78
N LYS A 207 22.95 4.63 4.99
CA LYS A 207 23.55 5.54 4.00
C LYS A 207 22.51 6.11 3.04
N LEU A 208 21.50 5.32 2.66
CA LEU A 208 20.41 5.75 1.81
C LEU A 208 19.38 6.56 2.61
N TYR A 209 19.05 6.13 3.83
CA TYR A 209 18.09 6.82 4.66
C TYR A 209 18.56 8.23 5.02
N PHE A 210 19.78 8.37 5.55
CA PHE A 210 20.36 9.64 5.99
C PHE A 210 20.75 10.58 4.84
N SER A 211 20.82 10.08 3.60
CA SER A 211 21.09 10.92 2.41
C SER A 211 19.85 11.20 1.57
N SER A 212 18.70 10.63 1.93
CA SER A 212 17.44 10.78 1.19
C SER A 212 17.00 12.24 1.07
N ARG A 213 16.52 12.63 -0.12
CA ARG A 213 16.02 13.98 -0.43
C ARG A 213 14.61 13.99 -0.97
N SER A 214 14.04 12.82 -1.23
CA SER A 214 12.78 12.67 -1.94
C SER A 214 12.12 11.33 -1.62
N TYR A 215 10.84 11.19 -1.99
CA TYR A 215 10.16 9.89 -1.95
C TYR A 215 10.87 8.83 -2.80
N GLU A 216 11.53 9.21 -3.90
CA GLU A 216 12.26 8.23 -4.69
C GLU A 216 13.48 7.67 -3.95
N ASP A 217 14.24 8.53 -3.25
CA ASP A 217 15.36 8.10 -2.42
C ASP A 217 14.88 7.26 -1.25
N LEU A 218 13.77 7.65 -0.62
CA LEU A 218 13.13 6.88 0.44
C LEU A 218 12.71 5.49 -0.05
N PHE A 219 12.10 5.38 -1.23
CA PHE A 219 11.75 4.08 -1.83
C PHE A 219 12.98 3.21 -2.12
N ARG A 220 14.14 3.81 -2.44
CA ARG A 220 15.40 3.06 -2.58
C ARG A 220 15.90 2.56 -1.23
N TYR A 221 15.77 3.38 -0.19
CA TYR A 221 16.06 2.98 1.18
C TYR A 221 15.15 1.82 1.62
N GLU A 222 13.84 1.93 1.47
CA GLU A 222 12.89 0.85 1.77
C GLU A 222 13.25 -0.43 1.02
N ALA A 223 13.56 -0.33 -0.28
CA ALA A 223 13.99 -1.47 -1.08
C ALA A 223 15.29 -2.11 -0.53
N CYS A 224 16.24 -1.31 -0.04
CA CYS A 224 17.44 -1.81 0.64
C CYS A 224 17.08 -2.61 1.88
N VAL A 225 16.21 -2.07 2.74
CA VAL A 225 15.76 -2.73 3.97
C VAL A 225 15.06 -4.05 3.65
N ARG A 226 14.04 -4.02 2.77
CA ARG A 226 13.29 -5.23 2.41
C ARG A 226 14.19 -6.28 1.79
N SER A 227 15.11 -5.90 0.89
CA SER A 227 16.07 -6.83 0.28
C SER A 227 17.00 -7.45 1.32
N THR A 228 17.54 -6.64 2.23
CA THR A 228 18.45 -7.06 3.28
C THR A 228 17.80 -8.03 4.27
N LEU A 229 16.51 -7.82 4.54
CA LEU A 229 15.74 -8.64 5.47
C LEU A 229 15.17 -9.93 4.85
N GLY A 230 15.48 -10.26 3.59
CA GLY A 230 15.04 -11.50 2.93
C GLY A 230 14.01 -11.32 1.81
N GLY A 231 13.84 -10.08 1.33
CA GLY A 231 12.93 -9.71 0.26
C GLY A 231 11.46 -9.64 0.69
N LEU A 232 10.59 -9.29 -0.26
CA LEU A 232 9.14 -9.17 -0.03
C LEU A 232 8.44 -10.51 0.28
N GLN A 233 9.11 -11.63 0.01
CA GLN A 233 8.58 -12.98 0.26
C GLN A 233 8.72 -13.40 1.73
N ARG A 234 9.66 -12.79 2.48
CA ARG A 234 9.76 -13.09 3.91
C ARG A 234 8.63 -12.39 4.65
N GLN A 235 7.74 -13.21 5.21
CA GLN A 235 6.59 -12.73 5.95
C GLN A 235 6.74 -12.80 7.47
N LEU A 236 7.66 -13.61 8.01
CA LEU A 236 7.82 -13.80 9.44
C LEU A 236 9.21 -13.36 9.93
N PHE A 237 9.21 -12.59 11.01
CA PHE A 237 10.40 -12.02 11.65
C PHE A 237 10.32 -12.34 13.14
N ILE A 238 11.44 -12.81 13.69
CA ILE A 238 11.54 -13.16 15.11
C ILE A 238 12.81 -12.49 15.61
N ASP A 239 12.69 -11.65 16.64
CA ASP A 239 13.86 -11.01 17.26
C ASP A 239 14.47 -11.94 18.34
N PRO A 240 15.69 -11.65 18.82
CA PRO A 240 16.35 -12.49 19.83
C PRO A 240 15.59 -12.60 21.16
N ASP A 241 14.75 -11.62 21.48
CA ASP A 241 13.97 -11.57 22.72
C ASP A 241 12.62 -12.30 22.60
N GLY A 242 12.28 -12.76 21.39
CA GLY A 242 11.10 -13.57 21.10
C GLY A 242 9.92 -12.80 20.52
N LEU A 243 10.05 -11.50 20.21
CA LEU A 243 9.02 -10.75 19.49
C LEU A 243 8.80 -11.38 18.11
N VAL A 244 7.55 -11.66 17.77
CA VAL A 244 7.17 -12.19 16.46
C VAL A 244 6.40 -11.15 15.65
N VAL A 245 6.98 -10.71 14.53
CA VAL A 245 6.34 -9.79 13.59
C VAL A 245 6.02 -10.51 12.28
N LYS A 246 4.79 -10.34 11.80
CA LYS A 246 4.35 -10.79 10.48
C LYS A 246 4.16 -9.60 9.54
N ILE A 247 4.60 -9.73 8.30
CA ILE A 247 4.34 -8.76 7.23
C ILE A 247 3.64 -9.50 6.08
N MET A 248 2.37 -9.18 5.87
CA MET A 248 1.56 -9.79 4.81
C MET A 248 2.00 -9.29 3.43
N GLY A 249 1.91 -10.18 2.43
CA GLY A 249 2.22 -9.85 1.04
C GLY A 249 1.31 -8.76 0.46
N LYS A 250 1.76 -8.13 -0.63
CA LYS A 250 0.97 -7.11 -1.35
C LYS A 250 -0.41 -7.66 -1.70
N GLY A 251 -1.46 -6.96 -1.27
CA GLY A 251 -2.84 -7.35 -1.52
C GLY A 251 -3.32 -8.58 -0.74
N GLN A 252 -2.59 -9.06 0.27
CA GLN A 252 -3.05 -10.20 1.08
C GLN A 252 -3.69 -9.80 2.42
N ALA A 253 -3.54 -8.53 2.82
CA ALA A 253 -4.02 -8.02 4.10
C ALA A 253 -5.47 -7.50 4.05
N TRP A 254 -5.97 -7.04 5.20
CA TRP A 254 -7.29 -6.43 5.36
C TRP A 254 -7.45 -5.11 4.63
N CYS A 255 -6.34 -4.44 4.32
CA CYS A 255 -6.33 -3.16 3.64
C CYS A 255 -5.32 -3.18 2.49
N ARG A 256 -5.60 -2.41 1.44
CA ARG A 256 -4.64 -2.05 0.42
C ARG A 256 -4.81 -0.59 0.00
N ASP A 257 -3.81 -0.07 -0.70
CA ASP A 257 -3.91 1.24 -1.34
C ASP A 257 -5.13 1.28 -2.28
N GLY A 258 -5.93 2.33 -2.12
CA GLY A 258 -7.09 2.63 -2.96
C GLY A 258 -6.82 3.89 -3.77
N GLY A 259 -6.72 5.03 -3.09
CA GLY A 259 -6.54 6.34 -3.71
C GLY A 259 -5.24 6.49 -4.50
N GLU A 260 -4.15 5.87 -4.02
CA GLU A 260 -2.81 5.98 -4.62
C GLU A 260 -2.58 5.08 -5.85
N LEU A 261 -3.59 4.29 -6.22
CA LEU A 261 -3.57 3.42 -7.40
C LEU A 261 -4.45 4.03 -8.51
N ILE A 262 -4.06 3.80 -9.76
CA ILE A 262 -4.70 4.37 -10.98
C ILE A 262 -6.17 3.97 -11.16
N THR A 263 -6.75 3.17 -10.28
CA THR A 263 -8.10 2.67 -10.51
C THR A 263 -8.90 2.56 -9.22
N PRO A 264 -10.09 3.19 -9.15
CA PRO A 264 -11.05 3.08 -8.03
C PRO A 264 -11.72 1.69 -7.95
N LEU A 265 -11.08 0.69 -8.54
CA LEU A 265 -11.60 -0.64 -8.72
C LEU A 265 -11.41 -1.44 -7.44
N TRP A 266 -12.38 -2.32 -7.18
CA TRP A 266 -12.36 -3.21 -6.03
C TRP A 266 -12.91 -4.58 -6.42
N SER A 267 -12.55 -5.60 -5.65
CA SER A 267 -12.99 -6.98 -5.85
C SER A 267 -13.58 -7.57 -4.57
N SER A 268 -14.18 -8.75 -4.67
CA SER A 268 -14.75 -9.47 -3.53
C SER A 268 -13.71 -9.89 -2.49
N LYS A 269 -12.40 -9.87 -2.82
CA LYS A 269 -11.29 -10.10 -1.87
C LYS A 269 -10.86 -8.85 -1.09
N ASP A 270 -11.25 -7.66 -1.55
CA ASP A 270 -10.83 -6.42 -0.89
C ASP A 270 -11.74 -6.15 0.30
N PHE A 271 -11.18 -6.02 1.50
CA PHE A 271 -11.94 -5.67 2.70
C PHE A 271 -11.99 -4.16 2.92
N MET A 272 -10.83 -3.52 3.07
CA MET A 272 -10.70 -2.07 3.28
C MET A 272 -9.81 -1.43 2.21
N LEU A 273 -10.06 -0.16 1.91
CA LEU A 273 -9.25 0.65 1.01
C LEU A 273 -8.72 1.89 1.74
N HIS A 274 -7.43 2.15 1.56
CA HIS A 274 -6.76 3.35 2.07
C HIS A 274 -6.95 4.55 1.13
N GLY A 275 -6.90 5.75 1.69
CA GLY A 275 -6.87 7.01 0.95
C GLY A 275 -8.24 7.60 0.61
N TRP A 276 -9.30 7.25 1.35
CA TRP A 276 -10.66 7.81 1.17
C TRP A 276 -10.79 9.23 1.76
N LYS A 277 -10.00 10.16 1.24
CA LYS A 277 -10.01 11.58 1.62
C LYS A 277 -11.10 12.32 0.87
N ASN A 278 -11.93 13.09 1.57
CA ASN A 278 -13.07 13.78 0.97
C ASN A 278 -12.66 14.76 -0.14
N ASN A 279 -11.55 15.49 0.06
CA ASN A 279 -11.01 16.43 -0.94
C ASN A 279 -10.37 15.76 -2.17
N LYS A 280 -10.27 14.42 -2.18
CA LYS A 280 -9.77 13.60 -3.30
C LYS A 280 -10.86 12.77 -3.97
N MET A 281 -12.09 12.85 -3.48
CA MET A 281 -13.23 12.12 -4.01
C MET A 281 -13.73 12.71 -5.33
N ASN A 282 -13.91 11.87 -6.34
CA ASN A 282 -14.44 12.20 -7.67
C ASN A 282 -13.68 13.29 -8.45
N VAL A 283 -12.40 13.53 -8.14
CA VAL A 283 -11.53 14.52 -8.82
C VAL A 283 -10.45 13.86 -9.68
N LEU A 284 -10.85 12.88 -10.49
CA LEU A 284 -9.93 12.15 -11.39
C LEU A 284 -9.09 13.12 -12.23
N GLY A 285 -7.80 12.81 -12.35
CA GLY A 285 -6.85 13.63 -13.12
C GLY A 285 -6.29 14.85 -12.37
N GLN A 286 -6.72 15.11 -11.12
CA GLN A 286 -6.21 16.23 -10.30
C GLN A 286 -5.17 15.81 -9.24
N GLY A 287 -4.67 14.58 -9.28
CA GLY A 287 -3.59 14.12 -8.40
C GLY A 287 -3.43 12.61 -8.34
N ARG A 288 -2.34 12.16 -7.70
CA ARG A 288 -2.01 10.73 -7.53
C ARG A 288 -2.92 9.96 -6.56
N ASP A 289 -3.73 10.68 -5.79
CA ASP A 289 -4.51 10.12 -4.67
C ASP A 289 -6.03 10.24 -4.89
N SER A 290 -6.47 10.55 -6.11
CA SER A 290 -7.89 10.71 -6.45
C SER A 290 -8.60 9.36 -6.48
N TRP A 291 -9.83 9.30 -5.96
CA TRP A 291 -10.63 8.07 -5.94
C TRP A 291 -12.09 8.34 -6.35
N ILE A 292 -12.83 7.30 -6.73
CA ILE A 292 -14.25 7.42 -7.12
C ILE A 292 -15.12 6.84 -6.04
N PHE A 293 -16.20 7.55 -5.72
CA PHE A 293 -17.23 7.09 -4.81
C PHE A 293 -17.85 5.76 -5.29
N PRO A 294 -17.72 4.64 -4.55
CA PRO A 294 -18.00 3.30 -5.05
C PRO A 294 -19.49 2.90 -5.00
N PHE A 295 -20.31 3.63 -4.23
CA PHE A 295 -21.71 3.29 -4.01
C PHE A 295 -22.65 4.04 -4.96
N LYS A 296 -23.82 3.47 -5.25
CA LYS A 296 -24.86 4.13 -6.05
C LYS A 296 -25.51 5.28 -5.31
N ASN A 297 -25.76 5.09 -4.01
CA ASN A 297 -26.33 6.10 -3.15
C ASN A 297 -25.22 6.90 -2.47
N THR A 298 -25.25 8.23 -2.63
CA THR A 298 -24.29 9.15 -2.00
C THR A 298 -24.55 9.33 -0.51
N ASP A 299 -25.77 9.03 -0.04
CA ASP A 299 -26.17 9.17 1.35
C ASP A 299 -25.98 7.85 2.09
N PHE A 300 -24.74 7.59 2.51
CA PHE A 300 -24.43 6.46 3.40
C PHE A 300 -25.08 6.68 4.76
N ASP A 301 -26.04 5.82 5.14
CA ASP A 301 -26.92 6.04 6.29
C ASP A 301 -26.43 5.30 7.53
N GLU A 302 -25.91 6.05 8.51
CA GLU A 302 -25.46 5.50 9.80
C GLU A 302 -26.62 5.03 10.68
N ASN A 303 -27.85 5.50 10.44
CA ASN A 303 -29.01 5.17 11.28
C ASN A 303 -29.50 3.74 11.07
N ILE A 304 -29.13 3.11 9.95
CA ILE A 304 -29.54 1.73 9.66
C ILE A 304 -28.55 0.68 10.14
N CYS A 305 -27.43 1.06 10.76
CA CYS A 305 -26.37 0.12 11.13
C CYS A 305 -26.76 -0.88 12.23
N ASP A 306 -27.92 -0.70 12.89
CA ASP A 306 -28.52 -1.65 13.83
C ASP A 306 -29.47 -2.67 13.16
N LEU A 307 -29.80 -2.49 11.88
CA LEU A 307 -30.66 -3.42 11.18
C LEU A 307 -29.93 -4.77 10.96
N PRO A 308 -30.67 -5.85 10.64
CA PRO A 308 -30.04 -7.12 10.29
C PRO A 308 -28.98 -6.92 9.20
N ILE A 309 -27.78 -7.51 9.37
CA ILE A 309 -26.59 -7.30 8.53
C ILE A 309 -26.92 -7.28 7.02
N LYS A 310 -27.72 -8.26 6.55
CA LYS A 310 -28.13 -8.35 5.13
C LYS A 310 -28.85 -7.09 4.62
N GLN A 311 -29.69 -6.48 5.45
CA GLN A 311 -30.41 -5.26 5.10
C GLN A 311 -29.47 -4.05 5.06
N VAL A 312 -28.50 -3.98 5.99
CA VAL A 312 -27.52 -2.89 5.99
C VAL A 312 -26.64 -2.97 4.76
N ILE A 313 -26.08 -4.15 4.45
CA ILE A 313 -25.24 -4.36 3.26
C ILE A 313 -26.01 -4.01 1.99
N ALA A 314 -27.26 -4.46 1.85
CA ALA A 314 -28.07 -4.20 0.66
C ALA A 314 -28.38 -2.70 0.43
N ARG A 315 -28.28 -1.86 1.47
CA ARG A 315 -28.58 -0.42 1.40
C ARG A 315 -27.33 0.45 1.35
N ASN A 316 -26.40 0.25 2.29
CA ASN A 316 -25.21 1.07 2.47
C ASN A 316 -24.05 0.65 1.55
N TRP A 317 -24.01 -0.63 1.17
CA TRP A 317 -23.03 -1.18 0.22
C TRP A 317 -23.71 -1.57 -1.10
N ASP A 318 -24.62 -0.71 -1.60
CA ASP A 318 -25.15 -0.84 -2.96
C ASP A 318 -24.14 -0.26 -3.97
N TYR A 319 -23.39 -1.14 -4.64
CA TYR A 319 -22.24 -0.76 -5.45
C TYR A 319 -22.59 -0.36 -6.88
N LYS A 320 -21.79 0.58 -7.41
CA LYS A 320 -21.57 0.79 -8.84
C LYS A 320 -20.84 -0.42 -9.42
N GLN A 321 -21.54 -1.26 -10.17
CA GLN A 321 -21.03 -2.54 -10.67
C GLN A 321 -19.83 -2.35 -11.62
N GLU A 322 -19.76 -1.20 -12.26
CA GLU A 322 -18.70 -0.83 -13.18
C GLU A 322 -17.35 -0.53 -12.50
N LEU A 323 -17.35 -0.45 -11.16
CA LEU A 323 -16.15 -0.34 -10.33
C LEU A 323 -15.75 -1.68 -9.69
N HIS A 324 -16.58 -2.72 -9.85
CA HIS A 324 -16.28 -4.06 -9.37
C HIS A 324 -15.51 -4.84 -10.44
N ILE A 325 -14.40 -5.45 -10.05
CA ILE A 325 -13.56 -6.29 -10.90
C ILE A 325 -13.45 -7.69 -10.33
N THR A 326 -13.01 -8.62 -11.19
CA THR A 326 -12.78 -9.99 -10.75
C THR A 326 -11.57 -10.06 -9.81
N ASP A 327 -11.60 -11.03 -8.90
CA ASP A 327 -10.46 -11.30 -8.00
C ASP A 327 -9.15 -11.54 -8.78
N LYS A 328 -9.25 -12.15 -9.97
CA LYS A 328 -8.11 -12.39 -10.84
C LYS A 328 -7.50 -11.09 -11.36
N GLU A 329 -8.33 -10.15 -11.83
CA GLU A 329 -7.87 -8.82 -12.25
C GLU A 329 -7.30 -8.04 -11.07
N ARG A 330 -7.91 -8.15 -9.89
CA ARG A 330 -7.39 -7.51 -8.69
C ARG A 330 -6.01 -8.04 -8.31
N ASP A 331 -5.79 -9.35 -8.41
CA ASP A 331 -4.51 -9.97 -8.07
C ASP A 331 -3.36 -9.60 -9.04
N THR A 332 -3.66 -9.01 -10.21
CA THR A 332 -2.61 -8.49 -11.12
C THR A 332 -2.18 -7.06 -10.78
N ILE A 333 -2.96 -6.30 -10.01
CA ILE A 333 -2.68 -4.90 -9.65
C ILE A 333 -1.28 -4.69 -9.05
N PRO A 334 -0.80 -5.50 -8.08
CA PRO A 334 0.56 -5.31 -7.53
C PRO A 334 1.66 -5.45 -8.59
N PHE A 335 1.46 -6.35 -9.55
CA PHE A 335 2.45 -6.65 -10.57
C PHE A 335 2.50 -5.55 -11.63
N VAL A 336 1.32 -5.12 -12.09
CA VAL A 336 1.12 -4.01 -13.01
C VAL A 336 1.86 -2.76 -12.53
N TYR A 337 1.69 -2.39 -11.25
CA TYR A 337 2.33 -1.17 -10.75
C TYR A 337 3.85 -1.28 -10.76
N THR A 338 4.37 -2.46 -10.40
CA THR A 338 5.81 -2.73 -10.41
C THR A 338 6.36 -2.64 -11.84
N GLU A 339 5.69 -3.27 -12.80
CA GLU A 339 6.08 -3.26 -14.22
C GLU A 339 6.00 -1.87 -14.84
N ILE A 340 4.91 -1.11 -14.62
CA ILE A 340 4.79 0.26 -15.14
C ILE A 340 5.94 1.12 -14.62
N LYS A 341 6.26 1.03 -13.33
CA LYS A 341 7.35 1.82 -12.73
C LYS A 341 8.71 1.45 -13.31
N GLU A 342 8.93 0.17 -13.59
CA GLU A 342 10.16 -0.31 -14.25
C GLU A 342 10.23 0.13 -15.72
N GLU A 343 9.14 0.00 -16.48
CA GLU A 343 9.09 0.39 -17.88
C GLU A 343 9.15 1.91 -18.06
N MET A 344 8.52 2.70 -17.19
CA MET A 344 8.69 4.16 -17.17
C MET A 344 10.15 4.54 -16.85
N ARG A 345 10.80 3.84 -15.90
CA ARG A 345 12.23 4.05 -15.62
C ARG A 345 13.10 3.69 -16.81
N LYS A 346 12.85 2.56 -17.47
CA LYS A 346 13.57 2.16 -18.69
C LYS A 346 13.33 3.15 -19.82
N PHE A 347 12.11 3.61 -20.04
CA PHE A 347 11.77 4.59 -21.06
C PHE A 347 12.53 5.90 -20.81
N VAL A 348 12.46 6.47 -19.62
CA VAL A 348 13.20 7.69 -19.25
C VAL A 348 14.72 7.47 -19.38
N PHE A 349 15.24 6.34 -18.93
CA PHE A 349 16.66 6.01 -19.04
C PHE A 349 17.09 5.81 -20.51
N PHE A 350 16.26 5.19 -21.33
CA PHE A 350 16.49 5.00 -22.77
C PHE A 350 16.42 6.34 -23.48
N THR A 351 15.47 7.22 -23.16
CA THR A 351 15.39 8.59 -23.70
C THR A 351 16.60 9.43 -23.27
N LEU A 352 17.08 9.30 -22.03
CA LEU A 352 18.28 9.97 -21.52
C LEU A 352 19.57 9.43 -22.17
N ILE A 353 19.67 8.11 -22.40
CA ILE A 353 20.76 7.50 -23.14
C ILE A 353 20.70 7.88 -24.61
N PHE A 354 19.53 7.92 -25.24
CA PHE A 354 19.39 8.32 -26.64
C PHE A 354 19.68 9.80 -26.83
N THR A 355 19.36 10.66 -25.86
CA THR A 355 19.74 12.08 -25.86
C THR A 355 21.22 12.26 -25.55
N ALA A 356 21.79 11.49 -24.63
CA ALA A 356 23.24 11.51 -24.37
C ALA A 356 24.05 10.94 -25.55
N LEU A 357 23.57 9.87 -26.20
CA LEU A 357 24.16 9.26 -27.39
C LEU A 357 23.89 10.08 -28.65
N SER A 358 22.82 10.85 -28.77
CA SER A 358 22.65 11.79 -29.89
C SER A 358 23.55 13.02 -29.73
N VAL A 359 23.84 13.42 -28.50
CA VAL A 359 24.88 14.42 -28.18
C VAL A 359 26.29 13.84 -28.39
N PHE A 360 26.53 12.56 -28.07
CA PHE A 360 27.83 11.88 -28.30
C PHE A 360 28.04 11.40 -29.75
N ASN A 361 26.99 11.06 -30.51
CA ASN A 361 27.06 10.72 -31.93
C ASN A 361 27.28 11.95 -32.81
N PHE A 362 27.18 13.17 -32.25
CA PHE A 362 27.75 14.37 -32.86
C PHE A 362 29.25 14.54 -32.60
N ILE A 363 29.87 13.71 -31.75
CA ILE A 363 31.31 13.80 -31.41
C ILE A 363 32.11 12.54 -31.76
N THR A 364 31.55 11.33 -31.85
CA THR A 364 32.29 10.16 -32.35
C THR A 364 31.38 9.07 -32.92
N VAL A 365 31.33 8.95 -34.26
CA VAL A 365 31.02 7.68 -34.93
C VAL A 365 32.20 7.32 -35.84
N SER A 366 33.10 6.51 -35.30
CA SER A 366 33.81 5.47 -36.04
C SER A 366 33.71 4.15 -35.28
N SER A 367 33.31 3.11 -36.03
CA SER A 367 33.44 1.66 -35.78
C SER A 367 32.63 0.90 -34.70
N ALA A 368 31.91 -0.10 -35.23
CA ALA A 368 31.74 -1.49 -34.78
C ALA A 368 30.58 -1.86 -33.83
N GLY A 369 29.82 -2.89 -34.25
CA GLY A 369 28.61 -3.41 -33.61
C GLY A 369 28.79 -4.69 -32.80
N ILE A 370 27.72 -5.12 -32.12
CA ILE A 370 27.62 -6.34 -31.29
C ILE A 370 26.17 -6.87 -31.32
N GLU A 371 25.99 -8.17 -31.61
CA GLU A 371 24.76 -8.97 -31.46
C GLU A 371 24.69 -9.65 -30.09
N CYS A 372 23.48 -9.91 -29.55
CA CYS A 372 23.24 -10.77 -28.37
C CYS A 372 21.99 -11.67 -28.53
N SER A 373 22.09 -12.92 -28.04
CA SER A 373 21.23 -14.09 -28.27
C SER A 373 19.90 -14.18 -27.48
N GLU A 374 18.94 -15.00 -27.95
CA GLU A 374 17.48 -14.76 -27.80
C GLU A 374 16.63 -15.77 -26.98
N ASP A 375 17.13 -16.88 -26.45
CA ASP A 375 16.21 -18.02 -26.16
C ASP A 375 15.81 -18.31 -24.69
N GLN A 376 16.32 -17.58 -23.68
CA GLN A 376 15.76 -17.64 -22.30
C GLN A 376 14.80 -16.49 -21.97
N HIS A 377 14.67 -15.50 -22.87
CA HIS A 377 13.88 -14.28 -22.65
C HIS A 377 12.40 -14.43 -23.07
N LYS A 378 12.09 -15.37 -23.98
CA LYS A 378 10.77 -15.47 -24.64
C LYS A 378 9.62 -15.90 -23.73
N GLN A 379 9.86 -16.83 -22.80
CA GLN A 379 8.81 -17.34 -21.90
C GLN A 379 8.36 -16.26 -20.90
N THR A 380 9.33 -15.54 -20.35
CA THR A 380 9.10 -14.45 -19.40
C THR A 380 8.47 -13.23 -20.08
N GLU A 381 8.86 -12.93 -21.33
CA GLU A 381 8.25 -11.83 -22.10
C GLU A 381 6.82 -12.12 -22.55
N GLN A 382 6.48 -13.37 -22.89
CA GLN A 382 5.09 -13.72 -23.21
C GLN A 382 4.15 -13.55 -22.00
N ASP A 383 4.59 -13.91 -20.81
CA ASP A 383 3.81 -13.71 -19.58
C ASP A 383 3.67 -12.23 -19.22
N LYS A 384 4.71 -11.42 -19.43
CA LYS A 384 4.65 -9.96 -19.27
C LYS A 384 3.73 -9.31 -20.28
N GLN A 385 3.83 -9.67 -21.57
CA GLN A 385 2.95 -9.18 -22.63
C GLN A 385 1.48 -9.51 -22.36
N LYS A 386 1.21 -10.70 -21.82
CA LYS A 386 -0.14 -11.10 -21.41
C LYS A 386 -0.67 -10.24 -20.26
N ARG A 387 0.14 -9.98 -19.23
CA ARG A 387 -0.23 -9.11 -18.09
C ARG A 387 -0.47 -7.66 -18.55
N LEU A 388 0.36 -7.15 -19.46
CA LEU A 388 0.18 -5.84 -20.07
C LEU A 388 -1.09 -5.76 -20.94
N SER A 389 -1.43 -6.83 -21.68
CA SER A 389 -2.69 -6.92 -22.44
C SER A 389 -3.92 -6.92 -21.53
N ASP A 390 -3.87 -7.68 -20.43
CA ASP A 390 -4.95 -7.73 -19.45
C ASP A 390 -5.13 -6.37 -18.75
N LEU A 391 -4.03 -5.65 -18.49
CA LEU A 391 -4.05 -4.27 -17.97
C LEU A 391 -4.69 -3.28 -18.95
N LEU A 392 -4.33 -3.32 -20.23
CA LEU A 392 -4.90 -2.44 -21.25
C LEU A 392 -6.42 -2.62 -21.35
N ARG A 393 -6.90 -3.87 -21.23
CA ARG A 393 -8.34 -4.16 -21.16
C ARG A 393 -8.99 -3.61 -19.90
N LEU A 394 -8.31 -3.70 -18.76
CA LEU A 394 -8.79 -3.12 -17.49
C LEU A 394 -8.93 -1.59 -17.61
N MET A 395 -7.90 -0.92 -18.12
CA MET A 395 -7.91 0.53 -18.34
C MET A 395 -9.00 0.96 -19.34
N GLN A 396 -9.18 0.21 -20.43
CA GLN A 396 -10.26 0.46 -21.40
C GLN A 396 -11.64 0.21 -20.80
N SER A 397 -11.80 -0.80 -19.94
CA SER A 397 -13.05 -1.07 -19.22
C SER A 397 -13.41 0.09 -18.28
N VAL A 398 -12.42 0.60 -17.53
CA VAL A 398 -12.54 1.77 -16.66
C VAL A 398 -12.88 3.04 -17.45
N GLN A 399 -12.23 3.26 -18.60
CA GLN A 399 -12.51 4.41 -19.45
C GLN A 399 -13.95 4.36 -20.01
N LYS A 400 -14.41 3.17 -20.40
CA LYS A 400 -15.75 2.93 -20.92
C LYS A 400 -16.83 3.05 -19.84
N SER A 401 -16.55 2.60 -18.62
CA SER A 401 -17.49 2.70 -17.50
C SER A 401 -17.68 4.13 -16.99
N LEU A 402 -16.64 4.95 -17.05
CA LEU A 402 -16.67 6.30 -16.49
C LEU A 402 -17.14 7.38 -17.47
N GLN A 403 -17.52 7.03 -18.71
CA GLN A 403 -17.86 7.99 -19.78
C GLN A 403 -16.78 9.07 -19.99
N ILE A 404 -15.52 8.79 -19.63
CA ILE A 404 -14.41 9.72 -19.81
C ILE A 404 -13.93 9.62 -21.26
N GLN A 405 -14.49 10.43 -22.14
CA GLN A 405 -13.87 10.70 -23.43
C GLN A 405 -12.63 11.58 -23.23
N GLY A 406 -11.47 11.08 -23.63
CA GLY A 406 -10.30 11.94 -23.89
C GLY A 406 -9.11 11.91 -22.92
N PHE A 407 -9.08 11.08 -21.87
CA PHE A 407 -7.92 11.07 -20.95
C PHE A 407 -6.78 10.10 -21.34
N PHE A 408 -7.07 9.10 -22.16
CA PHE A 408 -6.08 8.27 -22.85
C PHE A 408 -6.62 7.89 -24.23
N GLU A 409 -6.32 8.67 -25.26
CA GLU A 409 -6.04 8.03 -26.54
C GLU A 409 -4.63 7.49 -26.41
N ILE A 410 -4.49 6.18 -26.14
CA ILE A 410 -3.21 5.53 -26.39
C ILE A 410 -3.07 5.56 -27.91
N PRO A 411 -2.10 6.31 -28.48
CA PRO A 411 -1.93 6.31 -29.92
C PRO A 411 -1.62 4.89 -30.34
N HIS A 412 -2.12 4.48 -31.50
CA HIS A 412 -1.47 3.40 -32.22
C HIS A 412 -0.04 3.86 -32.49
N VAL A 413 0.93 3.42 -31.68
CA VAL A 413 2.33 3.76 -31.88
C VAL A 413 2.83 2.94 -33.05
N ASP A 414 2.79 3.56 -34.23
CA ASP A 414 3.57 3.17 -35.38
C ASP A 414 4.98 3.74 -35.18
N PHE A 415 5.90 2.92 -34.66
CA PHE A 415 7.27 3.33 -34.29
C PHE A 415 8.09 3.89 -35.47
N GLU A 416 7.59 3.82 -36.70
CA GLU A 416 8.22 4.38 -37.89
C GLU A 416 7.88 5.86 -38.17
N LYS A 417 7.03 6.52 -37.35
CA LYS A 417 6.49 7.88 -37.66
C LYS A 417 6.57 8.94 -36.56
N ILE A 418 7.50 8.83 -35.60
CA ILE A 418 7.61 9.87 -34.55
C ILE A 418 8.28 11.14 -35.13
N ASP A 419 7.50 12.23 -35.22
CA ASP A 419 7.94 13.55 -35.70
C ASP A 419 8.85 14.27 -34.68
N SER A 420 9.99 14.74 -35.17
CA SER A 420 11.00 15.57 -34.50
C SER A 420 10.48 16.76 -33.69
N ASN A 421 9.32 17.33 -34.03
CA ASN A 421 8.76 18.49 -33.33
C ASN A 421 8.13 18.13 -31.97
N VAL A 422 7.71 16.87 -31.76
CA VAL A 422 7.14 16.41 -30.49
C VAL A 422 8.24 16.25 -29.43
N LEU A 423 9.41 15.76 -29.85
CA LEU A 423 10.61 15.65 -29.01
C LEU A 423 11.14 17.01 -28.56
N LYS A 424 11.01 18.04 -29.41
CA LYS A 424 11.42 19.41 -29.12
C LYS A 424 10.56 20.06 -28.01
N ASN A 425 9.24 19.86 -28.06
CA ASN A 425 8.33 20.39 -27.03
C ASN A 425 8.55 19.75 -25.65
N CYS A 426 8.84 18.44 -25.58
CA CYS A 426 9.15 17.78 -24.31
C CYS A 426 10.48 18.26 -23.69
N TYR A 427 11.46 18.62 -24.52
CA TYR A 427 12.74 19.17 -24.08
C TYR A 427 12.61 20.60 -23.55
N GLU A 428 11.83 21.45 -24.22
CA GLU A 428 11.60 22.85 -23.81
C GLU A 428 10.85 22.94 -22.46
N THR A 429 9.86 22.07 -22.20
CA THR A 429 9.14 22.01 -20.91
C THR A 429 10.00 21.46 -19.75
N TYR A 430 10.94 20.56 -20.03
CA TYR A 430 11.87 20.02 -19.02
C TYR A 430 12.97 21.03 -18.64
N MET A 431 13.40 21.86 -19.61
CA MET A 431 14.43 22.88 -19.40
C MET A 431 13.91 24.13 -18.64
N GLU A 432 12.60 24.38 -18.63
CA GLU A 432 12.01 25.56 -17.97
C GLU A 432 12.01 25.52 -16.42
N ASN A 433 12.27 24.37 -15.78
CA ASN A 433 12.11 24.21 -14.33
C ASN A 433 13.38 23.79 -13.54
N GLY A 434 14.56 23.71 -14.17
CA GLY A 434 15.82 23.29 -13.53
C GLY A 434 16.84 24.42 -13.36
N LYS A 435 16.63 25.28 -12.37
CA LYS A 435 17.30 26.57 -12.13
C LYS A 435 18.74 26.51 -11.58
N ASP A 436 19.55 27.48 -12.04
CA ASP A 436 20.54 28.26 -11.28
C ASP A 436 22.03 27.84 -11.14
N LYS A 437 22.69 27.43 -12.23
CA LYS A 437 24.18 27.55 -12.29
C LYS A 437 24.79 28.04 -13.61
N TYR A 438 24.05 27.99 -14.72
CA TYR A 438 24.61 28.27 -16.05
C TYR A 438 24.38 29.71 -16.56
N GLY A 439 23.60 30.53 -15.84
CA GLY A 439 23.27 31.89 -16.27
C GLY A 439 24.46 32.86 -16.32
N ALA A 440 25.51 32.64 -15.51
CA ALA A 440 26.69 33.51 -15.50
C ALA A 440 27.64 33.23 -16.67
N GLN A 441 27.84 31.96 -17.04
CA GLN A 441 28.71 31.56 -18.15
C GLN A 441 28.12 31.95 -19.52
N ILE A 442 26.81 31.83 -19.67
CA ILE A 442 26.12 32.17 -20.92
C ILE A 442 26.17 33.69 -21.19
N LYS A 443 26.12 34.51 -20.12
CA LYS A 443 26.20 35.97 -20.25
C LYS A 443 27.57 36.44 -20.76
N ASP A 444 28.64 35.77 -20.33
CA ASP A 444 30.01 36.06 -20.78
C ASP A 444 30.27 35.57 -22.22
N GLU A 445 29.72 34.42 -22.60
CA GLU A 445 29.78 33.94 -24.00
C GLU A 445 28.96 34.82 -24.96
N MET A 446 27.78 35.30 -24.54
CA MET A 446 26.95 36.20 -25.36
C MET A 446 27.61 37.57 -25.57
N ARG A 447 28.40 38.04 -24.59
CA ARG A 447 29.24 39.24 -24.71
C ARG A 447 30.41 39.06 -25.67
N GLN A 448 31.13 37.92 -25.58
CA GLN A 448 32.27 37.63 -26.45
C GLN A 448 31.88 37.44 -27.92
N LYS A 449 30.64 36.99 -28.17
CA LYS A 449 30.11 36.78 -29.53
C LYS A 449 29.38 37.99 -30.12
N ASN A 450 29.40 39.16 -29.45
CA ASN A 450 28.71 40.39 -29.88
C ASN A 450 27.21 40.20 -30.18
N LEU A 451 26.56 39.20 -29.57
CA LEU A 451 25.14 38.90 -29.77
C LEU A 451 24.22 39.85 -29.00
N ILE A 452 24.80 40.75 -28.20
CA ILE A 452 24.12 41.86 -27.56
C ILE A 452 25.01 43.09 -27.70
N LYS A 453 24.52 44.13 -28.39
CA LYS A 453 25.05 45.50 -28.34
C LYS A 453 23.91 46.43 -27.90
N LEU A 454 24.07 46.98 -26.69
CA LEU A 454 23.19 47.88 -25.94
C LEU A 454 21.70 47.51 -25.92
#